data_AF-A0A3D1RVD5-F1
#
_entry.id   AF-A0A3D1RVD5-F1
#
_cell.length_a   1.000
_cell.length_b   1.000
_cell.length_c   1.000
_cell.angle_alpha   90.00
_cell.angle_beta   90.00
_cell.angle_gamma   90.00
#
_symmetry.space_group_name_H-M   'P 1'
#
loop_
_entity.id
_entity.type
_entity.pdbx_description
1 polymer ?
#
loop_
_entity_poly.entity_id
_entity_poly.type
_entity_poly.pdbx_seq_one_letter_code
_entity_poly.pdbx_strand_id
1 'polypeptide(L)'
;MIKAFYASRKWAPWAYGGGLLLVSSLWLQVQMTVAINTWYGGFYDLLQNAADYQDKPGEGIDLFFSELISLDYVLSGFEGSPSFAVIAFPYVLLAIFTGWFTRIYGLRWREAMTFD
;
A
#
# COMPACT_ATOMS: atom_id res chain seq x y z
N MET A 1 24.71 -3.90 21.66
CA MET A 1 23.71 -3.18 20.85
C MET A 1 22.90 -4.15 19.96
N ILE A 2 23.41 -4.64 18.82
CA ILE A 2 22.64 -5.57 17.96
C ILE A 2 22.42 -6.94 18.64
N LYS A 3 23.44 -7.50 19.30
CA LYS A 3 23.32 -8.78 20.04
C LYS A 3 22.24 -8.75 21.15
N ALA A 4 22.09 -7.63 21.85
CA ALA A 4 21.10 -7.50 22.94
C ALA A 4 19.65 -7.71 22.44
N PHE A 5 19.36 -7.28 21.21
CA PHE A 5 18.03 -7.39 20.62
C PHE A 5 17.85 -8.67 19.77
N TYR A 6 18.85 -9.04 18.96
CA TYR A 6 18.74 -10.17 18.04
C TYR A 6 19.22 -11.51 18.60
N ALA A 7 20.06 -11.52 19.64
CA ALA A 7 20.57 -12.76 20.26
C ALA A 7 19.91 -13.07 21.62
N SER A 8 18.95 -12.26 22.07
CA SER A 8 18.20 -12.49 23.31
C SER A 8 16.89 -13.23 23.03
N ARG A 9 16.64 -14.32 23.79
CA ARG A 9 15.40 -15.11 23.69
C ARG A 9 14.15 -14.30 24.07
N LYS A 10 14.30 -13.33 24.97
CA LYS A 10 13.24 -12.41 25.39
C LYS A 10 12.80 -11.50 24.23
N TRP A 11 13.76 -11.03 23.43
CA TRP A 11 13.53 -10.07 22.35
C TRP A 11 13.31 -10.70 20.98
N ALA A 12 13.59 -12.00 20.81
CA ALA A 12 13.46 -12.70 19.53
C ALA A 12 12.10 -12.49 18.81
N PRO A 13 10.93 -12.52 19.48
CA PRO A 13 9.65 -12.25 18.81
C PRO A 13 9.58 -10.83 18.23
N TRP A 14 10.10 -9.85 18.96
CA TRP A 14 10.17 -8.47 18.48
C TRP A 14 11.18 -8.33 17.37
N ALA A 15 12.41 -8.81 17.55
CA ALA A 15 13.49 -8.66 16.59
C ALA A 15 13.14 -9.27 15.24
N TYR A 16 12.76 -10.55 15.22
CA TYR A 16 12.49 -11.28 13.99
C TYR A 16 11.04 -11.11 13.50
N GLY A 17 10.05 -11.21 14.40
CA GLY A 17 8.64 -11.06 14.03
C GLY A 17 8.31 -9.62 13.63
N GLY A 18 8.76 -8.64 14.41
CA GLY A 18 8.60 -7.23 14.06
C GLY A 18 9.40 -6.83 12.82
N GLY A 19 10.61 -7.40 12.65
CA GLY A 19 11.43 -7.16 11.46
C GLY A 19 10.76 -7.71 10.20
N LEU A 20 10.26 -8.95 10.27
CA LEU A 20 9.50 -9.58 9.19
C LEU A 20 8.24 -8.76 8.86
N LEU A 21 7.49 -8.31 9.88
CA LEU A 21 6.30 -7.48 9.67
C LEU A 21 6.64 -6.18 8.93
N LEU A 22 7.73 -5.50 9.30
CA LEU A 22 8.18 -4.28 8.61
C LEU A 22 8.57 -4.56 7.16
N VAL A 23 9.36 -5.61 6.91
CA VAL A 23 9.77 -6.00 5.56
C VAL A 23 8.56 -6.35 4.69
N SER A 24 7.65 -7.16 5.21
CA SER A 24 6.40 -7.52 4.52
C SER A 24 5.54 -6.28 4.24
N SER A 25 5.45 -5.36 5.19
CA SER A 25 4.70 -4.12 4.99
C SER A 25 5.30 -3.23 3.90
N LEU A 26 6.63 -3.10 3.87
CA LEU A 26 7.32 -2.36 2.81
C LEU A 26 7.14 -3.04 1.45
N TRP A 27 7.23 -4.37 1.40
CA TRP A 27 7.00 -5.13 0.18
C TRP A 27 5.59 -4.91 -0.38
N LEU A 28 4.56 -4.97 0.48
CA LEU A 28 3.18 -4.67 0.10
C LEU A 28 3.00 -3.23 -0.39
N GLN A 29 3.64 -2.25 0.25
CA GLN A 29 3.63 -0.86 -0.21
C GLN A 29 4.21 -0.74 -1.62
N VAL A 30 5.29 -1.45 -1.93
CA VAL A 30 5.88 -1.46 -3.29
C VAL A 30 4.92 -2.08 -4.31
N GLN A 31 4.22 -3.16 -3.98
CA GLN A 31 3.23 -3.74 -4.90
C GLN A 31 2.10 -2.73 -5.20
N MET A 32 1.64 -2.00 -4.17
CA MET A 32 0.62 -0.98 -4.35
C MET A 32 1.11 0.22 -5.17
N THR A 33 2.36 0.65 -5.03
CA THR A 33 2.90 1.73 -5.86
C THR A 33 3.07 1.32 -7.32
N VAL A 34 3.43 0.06 -7.60
CA VAL A 34 3.43 -0.50 -8.96
C VAL A 34 2.01 -0.51 -9.55
N ALA A 35 1.01 -0.89 -8.75
CA ALA A 35 -0.39 -0.85 -9.18
C ALA A 35 -0.85 0.60 -9.47
N ILE A 36 -0.49 1.57 -8.62
CA ILE A 36 -0.77 3.00 -8.87
C ILE A 36 -0.12 3.48 -10.17
N ASN A 37 1.12 3.06 -10.46
CA ASN A 37 1.79 3.43 -11.71
C ASN A 37 1.09 2.83 -12.95
N THR A 38 0.57 1.61 -12.83
CA THR A 38 -0.18 0.97 -13.91
C THR A 38 -1.52 1.69 -14.14
N TRP A 39 -2.23 1.99 -13.05
CA TRP A 39 -3.45 2.81 -13.07
C TRP A 39 -3.19 4.20 -13.69
N TYR A 40 -2.08 4.84 -13.34
CA TYR A 40 -1.69 6.15 -13.87
C TYR A 40 -1.62 6.13 -15.40
N GLY A 41 -1.02 5.09 -15.99
CA GLY A 41 -0.99 4.92 -17.44
C GLY A 41 -2.40 4.88 -18.05
N GLY A 42 -3.24 3.96 -17.57
CA GLY A 42 -4.61 3.80 -18.09
C GLY A 42 -5.47 5.06 -17.91
N PHE A 43 -5.36 5.73 -16.77
CA PHE A 43 -6.11 6.95 -16.50
C PHE A 43 -5.72 8.10 -17.45
N TYR A 44 -4.42 8.30 -17.69
CA TYR A 44 -3.98 9.35 -18.61
C TYR A 44 -4.24 9.01 -20.07
N ASP A 45 -4.24 7.73 -20.43
CA ASP A 45 -4.67 7.29 -21.77
C ASP A 45 -6.16 7.58 -21.99
N LEU A 46 -7.02 7.39 -20.97
CA LEU A 46 -8.43 7.78 -21.02
C LEU A 46 -8.58 9.30 -21.23
N LEU A 47 -7.81 10.11 -20.50
CA LEU A 47 -7.84 11.56 -20.66
C LEU A 47 -7.33 12.03 -22.03
N GLN A 48 -6.30 11.39 -22.58
CA GLN A 48 -5.75 11.72 -23.90
C GLN A 48 -6.74 11.39 -25.01
N ASN A 49 -7.46 10.27 -24.90
CA ASN A 49 -8.47 9.83 -25.87
C ASN A 49 -9.88 10.34 -25.54
N ALA A 50 -10.00 11.36 -24.68
CA ALA A 50 -11.31 11.90 -24.29
C ALA A 50 -12.15 12.40 -25.48
N ALA A 51 -11.50 12.82 -26.57
CA ALA A 51 -12.17 13.24 -27.80
C ALA A 51 -12.98 12.11 -28.47
N ASP A 52 -12.60 10.85 -28.26
CA ASP A 52 -13.31 9.68 -28.81
C ASP A 52 -14.72 9.53 -28.19
N TYR A 53 -14.95 10.15 -27.03
CA TYR A 53 -16.22 10.17 -26.33
C TYR A 53 -17.05 11.43 -26.60
N GLN A 54 -16.67 12.27 -27.57
CA GLN A 54 -17.37 13.52 -27.87
C GLN A 54 -18.85 13.30 -28.21
N ASP A 55 -19.16 12.25 -28.97
CA ASP A 55 -20.54 11.93 -29.37
C ASP A 55 -21.34 11.24 -28.23
N LYS A 56 -20.67 10.79 -27.17
CA LYS A 56 -21.24 10.07 -26.03
C LYS A 56 -20.60 10.51 -24.70
N PRO A 57 -20.79 11.76 -24.29
CA PRO A 57 -20.08 12.33 -23.13
C PRO A 57 -20.39 11.60 -21.81
N GLY A 58 -21.59 11.01 -21.68
CA GLY A 58 -21.96 10.24 -20.49
C GLY A 58 -21.05 9.02 -20.26
N GLU A 59 -20.73 8.28 -21.32
CA GLU A 59 -19.88 7.09 -21.25
C GLU A 59 -18.45 7.45 -20.82
N GLY A 60 -17.90 8.55 -21.35
CA GLY A 60 -16.57 9.04 -20.94
C GLY A 60 -16.52 9.50 -19.48
N ILE A 61 -17.59 10.15 -18.99
CA ILE A 61 -17.70 10.57 -17.58
C ILE A 61 -17.80 9.35 -16.66
N ASP A 62 -18.60 8.35 -17.04
CA ASP A 62 -18.74 7.12 -16.26
C ASP A 62 -17.42 6.36 -16.16
N LEU A 63 -16.67 6.25 -17.27
CA LEU A 63 -15.32 5.68 -17.28
C LEU A 63 -14.36 6.44 -16.37
N PHE A 64 -14.38 7.77 -16.42
CA PHE A 64 -13.53 8.61 -15.58
C PHE A 64 -13.78 8.37 -14.08
N PHE A 65 -15.05 8.33 -13.65
CA PHE A 65 -15.37 8.03 -12.26
C PHE A 65 -15.08 6.57 -11.90
N SER A 66 -15.23 5.65 -12.85
CA SER A 66 -14.88 4.25 -12.65
C SER A 66 -13.39 4.09 -12.30
N GLU A 67 -12.52 4.73 -13.08
CA GLU A 67 -11.07 4.75 -12.84
C GLU A 67 -10.71 5.36 -11.48
N LEU A 68 -11.44 6.36 -11.00
CA LEU A 68 -11.11 7.03 -9.73
C LEU A 68 -11.63 6.29 -8.49
N ILE A 69 -12.90 5.87 -8.49
CA ILE A 69 -13.60 5.49 -7.26
C ILE A 69 -14.42 4.19 -7.36
N SER A 70 -14.41 3.48 -8.48
CA SER A 70 -15.18 2.23 -8.60
C SER A 70 -14.72 1.18 -7.58
N LEU A 71 -15.68 0.39 -7.08
CA LEU A 71 -15.44 -0.77 -6.23
C LEU A 71 -15.52 -2.09 -7.00
N ASP A 72 -15.70 -2.06 -8.32
CA ASP A 72 -15.95 -3.24 -9.15
C ASP A 72 -14.83 -4.27 -9.04
N TYR A 73 -13.57 -3.84 -8.98
CA TYR A 73 -12.44 -4.75 -8.76
C TYR A 73 -12.58 -5.56 -7.47
N VAL A 74 -13.10 -4.97 -6.39
CA VAL A 74 -13.29 -5.68 -5.12
C VAL A 74 -14.54 -6.56 -5.17
N LEU A 75 -15.65 -6.03 -5.71
CA LEU A 75 -16.94 -6.73 -5.77
C LEU A 75 -16.92 -7.92 -6.74
N SER A 76 -16.08 -7.89 -7.77
CA SER A 76 -15.86 -8.98 -8.72
C SER A 76 -14.90 -10.05 -8.21
N GLY A 77 -14.31 -9.89 -7.02
CA GLY A 77 -13.35 -10.85 -6.47
C GLY A 77 -11.92 -10.67 -6.99
N PHE A 78 -11.50 -9.41 -7.17
CA PHE A 78 -10.16 -9.01 -7.63
C PHE A 78 -9.90 -9.29 -9.12
N GLU A 79 -10.94 -9.19 -9.94
CA GLU A 79 -10.85 -9.32 -11.40
C GLU A 79 -10.84 -7.94 -12.07
N GLY A 80 -10.02 -7.79 -13.13
CA GLY A 80 -9.89 -6.54 -13.87
C GLY A 80 -8.88 -5.55 -13.27
N SER A 81 -9.02 -4.28 -13.64
CA SER A 81 -8.15 -3.19 -13.19
C SER A 81 -8.71 -2.52 -11.93
N PRO A 82 -7.91 -2.35 -10.86
CA PRO A 82 -8.35 -1.61 -9.68
C PRO A 82 -8.43 -0.11 -9.95
N SER A 83 -9.45 0.54 -9.40
CA SER A 83 -9.56 2.00 -9.37
C SER A 83 -8.54 2.63 -8.43
N PHE A 84 -8.29 3.93 -8.58
CA PHE A 84 -7.36 4.67 -7.73
C PHE A 84 -7.69 4.51 -6.24
N ALA A 85 -8.95 4.72 -5.85
CA ALA A 85 -9.38 4.65 -4.46
C ALA A 85 -9.14 3.26 -3.83
N VAL A 86 -9.38 2.19 -4.60
CA VAL A 86 -9.19 0.80 -4.17
C VAL A 86 -7.72 0.50 -3.86
N ILE A 87 -6.77 1.17 -4.51
CA ILE A 87 -5.33 1.01 -4.23
C ILE A 87 -4.85 2.01 -3.17
N ALA A 88 -5.22 3.28 -3.33
CA ALA A 88 -4.69 4.38 -2.54
C ALA A 88 -5.11 4.33 -1.08
N PHE A 89 -6.37 3.97 -0.77
CA PHE A 89 -6.81 3.91 0.62
C PHE A 89 -6.11 2.81 1.43
N PRO A 90 -6.03 1.55 0.97
CA PRO A 90 -5.21 0.54 1.64
C PRO A 90 -3.74 0.94 1.76
N TYR A 91 -3.17 1.58 0.73
CA TYR A 91 -1.79 2.07 0.77
C TYR A 91 -1.58 3.08 1.90
N VAL A 92 -2.44 4.10 2.01
CA VAL A 92 -2.35 5.12 3.05
C VAL A 92 -2.49 4.50 4.45
N LEU A 93 -3.46 3.60 4.64
CA LEU A 93 -3.64 2.89 5.91
C LEU A 93 -2.38 2.07 6.27
N LEU A 94 -1.83 1.34 5.32
CA LEU A 94 -0.61 0.54 5.53
C LEU A 94 0.60 1.43 5.81
N ALA A 95 0.74 2.56 5.12
CA ALA A 95 1.84 3.51 5.33
C ALA A 95 1.78 4.13 6.73
N ILE A 96 0.59 4.54 7.19
CA ILE A 96 0.37 5.05 8.55
C ILE A 96 0.74 3.98 9.59
N PHE A 97 0.21 2.77 9.42
CA PHE A 97 0.51 1.65 10.31
C PHE A 97 2.02 1.34 10.36
N THR A 98 2.69 1.28 9.20
CA THR A 98 4.12 1.02 9.11
C THR A 98 4.93 2.08 9.82
N GLY A 99 4.59 3.35 9.62
CA GLY A 99 5.25 4.47 10.29
C GLY A 99 5.06 4.42 11.81
N TRP A 100 3.87 4.10 12.29
CA TRP A 100 3.61 3.90 13.72
C TRP A 100 4.41 2.70 14.26
N PHE A 101 4.32 1.54 13.61
CA PHE A 101 4.96 0.31 14.06
C PHE A 101 6.49 0.42 14.05
N THR A 102 7.08 1.11 13.07
CA THR A 102 8.53 1.38 13.02
C THR A 102 9.01 2.11 14.28
N ARG A 103 8.24 3.08 14.79
CA ARG A 103 8.56 3.79 16.04
C ARG A 103 8.50 2.85 17.24
N ILE A 104 7.46 2.02 17.33
CA ILE A 104 7.33 1.01 18.39
C ILE A 104 8.49 0.01 18.36
N TYR A 105 8.82 -0.51 17.18
CA TYR A 105 9.95 -1.41 16.97
C TYR A 105 11.27 -0.78 17.44
N GLY A 106 11.51 0.49 17.07
CA GLY A 106 12.68 1.24 17.52
C GLY A 106 12.73 1.44 19.04
N LEU A 107 11.60 1.70 19.70
CA LEU A 107 11.53 1.81 21.16
C LEU A 107 11.86 0.49 21.85
N ARG A 108 11.35 -0.64 21.34
CA ARG A 108 11.69 -1.98 21.87
C ARG A 108 13.17 -2.32 21.70
N TRP A 109 13.76 -1.92 20.57
CA TRP A 109 15.21 -2.08 20.39
C TRP A 109 15.99 -1.24 21.40
N ARG A 110 15.59 0.02 21.65
CA ARG A 110 16.24 0.86 22.67
C ARG A 110 16.11 0.29 24.08
N GLU A 111 14.94 -0.25 24.42
CA GLU A 111 14.68 -0.91 25.70
C GLU A 111 15.65 -2.10 25.89
N ALA A 112 15.76 -2.96 24.88
CA ALA A 112 16.69 -4.09 24.90
C ALA A 112 18.15 -3.65 25.08
N MET A 113 18.59 -2.57 24.43
CA MET A 113 19.98 -2.10 24.58
C MET A 113 20.28 -1.47 25.94
N THR A 114 19.26 -1.02 26.67
CA THR A 114 19.44 -0.31 27.95
C THR A 114 19.39 -1.28 29.12
N PHE A 115 18.50 -2.27 29.05
CA PHE A 115 18.15 -3.11 30.20
C PHE A 115 18.57 -4.58 30.06
N ASP A 116 19.08 -5.02 28.91
CA ASP A 116 19.53 -6.40 28.65
C ASP A 116 20.90 -6.44 27.92
#